data_AF-A0A6J4SZ74-F1
#
_entry.id   AF-A0A6J4SZ74-F1
#
_cell.length_a   1.000
_cell.length_b   1.000
_cell.length_c   1.000
_cell.angle_alpha   90.00
_cell.angle_beta   90.00
_cell.angle_gamma   90.00
#
_symmetry.space_group_name_H-M   'P 1'
#
loop_
_entity.id
_entity.type
_entity.pdbx_description
1 polymer ?
#
loop_
_entity_poly.entity_id
_entity_poly.type
_entity_poly.pdbx_seq_one_letter_code
_entity_poly.pdbx_strand_id
1 'polypeptide(L)'
;MRPSNDTANFRVDDADSLVAASLACPACLSSAVSWQLERAVHEPSAHCSCRRCGHRRTLHLSPEQALRLALHERRPLDPTPRPGDMLRVFV
;
A
#
# COMPACT_ATOMS: atom_id res chain seq x y z
N MET A 1 -17.65 -8.57 -3.87
CA MET A 1 -16.59 -8.20 -4.84
C MET A 1 -15.64 -9.37 -4.97
N ARG A 2 -15.31 -9.85 -6.18
CA ARG A 2 -14.24 -10.87 -6.36
C ARG A 2 -12.87 -10.18 -6.20
N PRO A 3 -11.87 -10.84 -5.60
CA PRO A 3 -10.51 -10.31 -5.55
C PRO A 3 -9.92 -10.20 -6.97
N SER A 4 -9.21 -9.11 -7.26
CA SER A 4 -8.44 -8.93 -8.51
C SER A 4 -6.95 -9.24 -8.31
N ASN A 5 -6.24 -9.51 -9.41
CA ASN A 5 -4.80 -9.74 -9.42
C ASN A 5 -4.17 -8.66 -10.31
N ASP A 6 -3.22 -7.90 -9.78
CA ASP A 6 -2.59 -6.76 -10.44
C ASP A 6 -1.06 -6.80 -10.21
N THR A 7 -0.30 -6.00 -10.95
CA THR A 7 1.15 -5.80 -10.72
C THR A 7 1.39 -4.45 -10.04
N ALA A 8 2.31 -4.39 -9.09
CA ALA A 8 2.67 -3.12 -8.47
C ALA A 8 3.33 -2.16 -9.49
N ASN A 9 2.96 -0.88 -9.43
CA ASN A 9 3.39 0.13 -10.39
C ASN A 9 4.43 1.13 -9.84
N PHE A 10 4.89 0.97 -8.60
CA PHE A 10 5.92 1.82 -7.99
C PHE A 10 7.32 1.32 -8.31
N ARG A 11 8.29 2.22 -8.38
CA ARG A 11 9.72 1.90 -8.52
C ARG A 11 10.39 1.80 -7.16
N VAL A 12 11.53 1.11 -7.09
CA VAL A 12 12.25 0.88 -5.84
C VAL A 12 12.73 2.20 -5.20
N ASP A 13 13.07 3.17 -6.04
CA ASP A 13 13.56 4.50 -5.70
C ASP A 13 12.44 5.55 -5.59
N ASP A 14 11.18 5.16 -5.78
CA ASP A 14 10.06 6.06 -5.59
C ASP A 14 10.03 6.59 -4.15
N ALA A 15 9.63 7.86 -4.03
CA ALA A 15 9.34 8.46 -2.75
C ALA A 15 8.27 7.65 -2.02
N ASP A 16 8.40 7.61 -0.70
CA ASP A 16 7.52 6.93 0.26
C ASP A 16 6.02 7.21 -0.03
N SER A 17 5.67 8.46 -0.37
CA SER A 17 4.31 8.87 -0.76
C SER A 17 3.82 8.28 -2.08
N LEU A 18 4.69 8.08 -3.08
CA LEU A 18 4.34 7.43 -4.35
C LEU A 18 4.13 5.93 -4.15
N VAL A 19 4.95 5.29 -3.32
CA VAL A 19 4.72 3.90 -2.92
C VAL A 19 3.40 3.77 -2.16
N ALA A 20 3.08 4.68 -1.23
CA ALA A 20 1.78 4.69 -0.56
C ALA A 20 0.61 4.87 -1.54
N ALA A 21 0.75 5.77 -2.52
CA ALA A 21 -0.25 6.00 -3.55
C ALA A 21 -0.47 4.78 -4.45
N SER A 22 0.58 4.02 -4.76
CA SER A 22 0.49 2.78 -5.54
C SER A 22 -0.40 1.72 -4.87
N LEU A 23 -0.44 1.72 -3.53
CA LEU A 23 -1.25 0.82 -2.72
C LEU A 23 -2.70 1.30 -2.57
N ALA A 24 -3.04 2.53 -3.00
CA ALA A 24 -4.38 3.08 -2.88
C ALA A 24 -5.42 2.27 -3.69
N CYS A 25 -6.66 2.26 -3.21
CA CYS A 25 -7.72 1.47 -3.80
C CYS A 25 -8.07 1.98 -5.21
N PRO A 26 -8.05 1.13 -6.25
CA PRO A 26 -8.32 1.56 -7.61
C PRO A 26 -9.83 1.77 -7.85
N ALA A 27 -10.68 1.12 -7.06
CA ALA A 27 -12.14 1.20 -7.20
C ALA A 27 -12.75 2.47 -6.61
N CYS A 28 -12.20 3.00 -5.51
CA CYS A 28 -12.76 4.17 -4.81
C CYS A 28 -11.75 5.29 -4.53
N LEU A 29 -10.51 5.15 -5.03
CA LEU A 29 -9.41 6.10 -4.91
C LEU A 29 -9.04 6.46 -3.47
N SER A 30 -9.46 5.65 -2.50
CA SER A 30 -9.10 5.83 -1.09
C SER A 30 -7.75 5.18 -0.79
N SER A 31 -6.88 5.92 -0.10
CA SER A 31 -5.64 5.36 0.44
C SER A 31 -5.84 4.60 1.77
N ALA A 32 -7.07 4.46 2.26
CA ALA A 32 -7.38 3.68 3.46
C ALA A 32 -7.32 2.18 3.16
N VAL A 33 -6.14 1.68 2.81
CA VAL A 33 -5.88 0.29 2.42
C VAL A 33 -4.98 -0.36 3.45
N SER A 34 -5.41 -1.48 4.03
CA SER A 34 -4.53 -2.38 4.77
C SER A 34 -3.89 -3.36 3.79
N TRP A 35 -2.60 -3.63 3.95
CA TRP A 35 -1.88 -4.60 3.14
C TRP A 35 -1.05 -5.53 4.00
N GLN A 36 -0.79 -6.74 3.49
CA GLN A 36 0.08 -7.73 4.09
C GLN A 36 0.99 -8.30 3.01
N LEU A 37 2.29 -8.40 3.29
CA LEU A 37 3.27 -8.95 2.37
C LEU A 37 3.35 -10.47 2.54
N GLU A 38 3.11 -11.21 1.46
CA GLU A 38 3.39 -12.62 1.34
C GLU A 38 4.79 -12.81 0.75
N ARG A 39 5.71 -13.30 1.59
CA ARG A 39 7.12 -13.52 1.23
C ARG A 39 7.30 -14.92 0.64
N ALA A 40 6.69 -15.17 -0.51
CA ALA A 40 6.97 -16.39 -1.28
C ALA A 40 8.37 -16.29 -1.93
N VAL A 41 9.07 -17.42 -2.03
CA VAL A 41 10.47 -17.47 -2.51
C VAL A 41 10.59 -17.07 -4.00
N HIS A 42 9.52 -17.21 -4.79
CA HIS A 42 9.57 -16.98 -6.25
C HIS A 42 8.59 -15.90 -6.75
N GLU A 43 7.47 -15.68 -6.06
CA GLU A 43 6.43 -14.74 -6.47
C GLU A 43 5.96 -13.92 -5.26
N PRO A 44 6.77 -12.95 -4.80
CA PRO A 44 6.36 -12.15 -3.66
C PRO A 44 5.13 -11.32 -4.03
N SER A 45 4.16 -11.25 -3.12
CA SER A 45 2.89 -10.59 -3.37
C SER A 45 2.42 -9.79 -2.16
N ALA A 46 1.57 -8.78 -2.38
CA ALA A 46 0.91 -8.05 -1.31
C ALA A 46 -0.61 -8.17 -1.41
N HIS A 47 -1.24 -8.71 -0.38
CA HIS A 47 -2.70 -8.76 -0.26
C HIS A 47 -3.22 -7.45 0.27
N CYS A 48 -3.96 -6.72 -0.55
CA CYS A 48 -4.53 -5.42 -0.23
C CYS A 48 -6.02 -5.54 0.06
N SER A 49 -6.49 -4.85 1.12
CA SER A 49 -7.91 -4.70 1.43
C SER A 49 -8.24 -3.24 1.72
N CYS A 50 -9.14 -2.66 0.93
CA CYS A 50 -9.63 -1.32 1.15
C CYS A 50 -10.61 -1.29 2.32
N ARG A 51 -10.31 -0.50 3.35
CA ARG A 51 -11.18 -0.31 4.52
C ARG A 51 -12.40 0.58 4.26
N ARG A 52 -12.45 1.27 3.10
CA ARG A 52 -13.57 2.15 2.73
C ARG A 52 -14.64 1.43 1.91
N CYS A 53 -14.28 0.76 0.82
CA CYS A 53 -15.23 0.11 -0.08
C CYS A 53 -15.18 -1.42 -0.05
N GLY A 54 -14.28 -2.02 0.73
CA GLY A 54 -14.13 -3.47 0.85
C GLY A 54 -13.47 -4.16 -0.34
N HIS A 55 -13.03 -3.42 -1.36
CA HIS A 55 -12.31 -4.00 -2.50
C HIS A 55 -11.02 -4.71 -2.04
N ARG A 56 -10.79 -5.91 -2.58
CA ARG A 56 -9.63 -6.75 -2.28
C ARG A 56 -8.86 -7.02 -3.57
N ARG A 57 -7.53 -6.99 -3.49
CA ARG A 57 -6.65 -7.35 -4.61
C ARG A 57 -5.35 -7.94 -4.12
N THR A 58 -4.69 -8.73 -4.96
CA THR A 58 -3.31 -9.16 -4.75
C THR A 58 -2.42 -8.41 -5.74
N LEU A 59 -1.32 -7.84 -5.24
CA LEU A 59 -0.30 -7.17 -6.03
C LEU A 59 0.92 -8.07 -6.18
N HIS A 60 1.27 -8.44 -7.40
CA HIS A 60 2.55 -9.09 -7.70
C HIS A 60 3.70 -8.08 -7.65
N LEU A 61 4.80 -8.49 -7.04
CA LEU A 61 5.96 -7.65 -6.76
C LEU A 61 7.22 -8.25 -7.37
N SER A 62 8.15 -7.40 -7.79
CA SER A 62 9.54 -7.83 -7.92
C SER A 62 10.16 -8.09 -6.53
N PRO A 63 11.26 -8.85 -6.42
CA PRO A 63 11.98 -9.04 -5.16
C PRO A 63 12.37 -7.71 -4.48
N GLU A 64 12.76 -6.70 -5.24
CA GLU A 64 13.16 -5.38 -4.73
C GLU A 64 11.96 -4.57 -4.22
N GLN A 65 10.83 -4.62 -4.93
CA GLN A 65 9.57 -4.02 -4.45
C GLN A 65 9.08 -4.70 -3.17
N ALA A 66 9.21 -6.03 -3.08
CA ALA A 66 8.87 -6.79 -1.90
C ALA A 66 9.77 -6.43 -0.71
N LEU A 67 11.09 -6.33 -0.92
CA LEU A 67 12.02 -5.84 0.09
C LEU A 67 11.65 -4.42 0.54
N ARG A 68 11.33 -3.53 -0.39
CA ARG A 68 10.91 -2.16 -0.09
C ARG A 68 9.69 -2.11 0.82
N LEU A 69 8.66 -2.91 0.54
CA LEU A 69 7.48 -3.02 1.41
C LEU A 69 7.80 -3.67 2.75
N ALA A 70 8.66 -4.69 2.79
CA ALA A 70 9.06 -5.37 4.04
C ALA A 70 9.68 -4.39 5.05
N LEU A 71 10.42 -3.39 4.58
CA LEU A 71 11.00 -2.33 5.43
C LEU A 71 9.95 -1.41 6.06
N HIS A 72 8.73 -1.41 5.53
CA HIS A 72 7.61 -0.56 5.95
C HIS A 72 6.49 -1.32 6.69
N GLU A 73 6.65 -2.62 6.96
CA GLU A 73 5.68 -3.36 7.78
C GLU A 73 5.50 -2.76 9.18
N ARG A 74 6.58 -2.15 9.72
CA ARG A 74 6.60 -1.51 11.04
C ARG A 74 6.69 0.02 10.97
N ARG A 75 6.74 0.59 9.76
CA ARG A 75 6.90 2.02 9.52
C ARG A 75 5.93 2.49 8.45
N PRO A 76 5.10 3.51 8.69
CA PRO A 76 4.18 4.03 7.67
C PRO A 76 4.92 4.52 6.42
N LEU A 77 4.42 4.13 5.25
CA LEU A 77 4.87 4.59 3.94
C LEU A 77 4.60 6.08 3.71
N ASP A 78 3.61 6.67 4.35
CA ASP A 78 3.38 8.11 4.28
C ASP A 78 3.15 8.63 5.70
N PRO A 79 4.19 9.19 6.35
CA PRO A 79 4.05 9.81 7.66
C PRO A 79 3.47 11.22 7.58
N THR A 80 3.23 11.80 6.39
CA THR A 80 2.79 13.18 6.32
C THR A 80 1.35 13.32 6.82
N PRO A 81 1.12 14.15 7.86
CA PRO A 81 -0.23 14.43 8.32
C PRO A 81 -0.98 15.15 7.20
N ARG A 82 -2.20 14.71 6.90
CA ARG A 82 -3.03 15.46 5.96
C ARG A 82 -3.33 16.83 6.56
N PRO A 83 -3.63 17.85 5.73
CA PRO A 83 -4.01 19.18 6.24
C PRO A 83 -5.13 19.15 7.29
N GLY A 84 -6.04 18.16 7.23
CA GLY A 84 -7.10 17.96 8.23
C GLY A 84 -6.68 17.26 9.53
N ASP A 85 -5.56 16.56 9.55
CA ASP A 85 -5.04 15.87 10.74
C ASP A 85 -4.21 16.81 11.63
N MET A 86 -3.64 17.89 11.06
CA MET A 86 -2.94 18.93 11.82
C MET A 86 -3.87 19.76 12.74
N LEU A 87 -5.17 19.81 12.46
CA LEU A 87 -6.17 20.49 13.30
C LEU A 87 -6.50 19.74 14.60
N ARG A 88 -6.03 18.49 14.77
CA ARG A 88 -6.28 17.67 15.96
C ARG A 88 -5.09 17.55 16.92
N VAL A 89 -3.98 18.20 16.62
CA VAL A 89 -2.77 18.15 17.45
C VAL A 89 -2.69 19.33 18.45
N PHE A 90 -3.64 20.27 18.39
CA PHE A 90 -3.68 21.48 19.23
C PHE A 90 -5.00 21.67 19.99
N VAL A 91 -5.60 20.60 20.54
CA VAL A 91 -6.71 20.72 21.50
C VAL A 91 -6.44 19.87 22.73
#